data_AF-A0A0D6M0E4-F1
#
_entry.id   AF-A0A0D6M0E4-F1
#
_cell.length_a   1.000
_cell.length_b   1.000
_cell.length_c   1.000
_cell.angle_alpha   90.00
_cell.angle_beta   90.00
_cell.angle_gamma   90.00
#
_symmetry.space_group_name_H-M   'P 1'
#
loop_
_entity.id
_entity.type
_entity.pdbx_description
1 polymer ?
#
loop_
_entity_poly.entity_id
_entity_poly.type
_entity_poly.pdbx_seq_one_letter_code
_entity_poly.pdbx_strand_id
1 'polypeptide(L)'
;MVSVLNLVFPLNRHSQGLLGQVPAPRSGHRIFTDDEFLYVIGGFDRTPEDLAQSAPYSNQVLLFGGTAVPFGATTSSSVHLLSFDSDSNSLVSTVLPVDGEKLATYGHAMVRGPDPHTFYVIGGTTGHIFFLDVDKLSFVNGKWTWSNEAHTTPNEEGRYRLETVLHEDLIYFFGGGRPDYVTELQNLTVFNTKTKKVMEVPTFPDEDWVRPELEEFGFPKGRRCHSVTKWKRKAIVVGGCSADKDDDDVRRVDMFDDVWSFDLDTHRWKRMPFNLAVPVFFHDATITKEGCLIVWGGVLDIYSSVRTSAGQYCFLEPPSLKTLAAMALRPYLSYKTVEESNGLRFSRVMDVVREICCKESMEMDSDDS
;
A
#
# COMPACT_ATOMS: atom_id res chain seq x y z
N MET A 1 18.66 -5.56 -7.41
CA MET A 1 18.33 -5.12 -8.77
C MET A 1 16.84 -4.81 -8.76
N VAL A 2 16.46 -3.53 -8.65
CA VAL A 2 15.06 -3.10 -8.59
C VAL A 2 14.59 -2.92 -10.01
N SER A 3 13.68 -3.77 -10.46
CA SER A 3 13.12 -3.67 -11.80
C SER A 3 11.93 -2.71 -11.76
N VAL A 4 11.95 -1.68 -12.59
CA VAL A 4 10.79 -0.81 -12.81
C VAL A 4 9.80 -1.59 -13.66
N LEU A 5 8.63 -1.92 -13.09
CA LEU A 5 7.56 -2.59 -13.82
C LEU A 5 6.63 -1.52 -14.39
N ASN A 6 6.59 -1.44 -15.71
CA ASN A 6 5.39 -0.92 -16.39
C ASN A 6 4.30 -1.97 -16.16
N LEU A 7 3.44 -1.74 -15.18
CA LEU A 7 2.29 -2.61 -14.90
C LEU A 7 1.34 -2.54 -16.11
N VAL A 8 1.46 -3.52 -17.00
CA VAL A 8 0.51 -3.78 -18.07
C VAL A 8 -0.64 -4.57 -17.47
N PHE A 9 -1.77 -3.91 -17.25
CA PHE A 9 -3.07 -4.56 -17.06
C PHE A 9 -3.58 -5.10 -18.40
N PRO A 10 -4.39 -6.16 -18.42
CA PRO A 10 -4.76 -6.80 -19.65
C PRO A 10 -5.70 -5.94 -20.51
N LEU A 11 -5.40 -6.00 -21.80
CA LEU A 11 -6.04 -5.33 -22.92
C LEU A 11 -7.50 -5.79 -23.09
N ASN A 12 -8.41 -4.82 -23.17
CA ASN A 12 -9.71 -5.03 -23.80
C ASN A 12 -9.80 -4.14 -25.06
N ARG A 13 -10.09 -4.75 -26.20
CA ARG A 13 -10.63 -4.10 -27.41
C ARG A 13 -11.86 -4.91 -27.78
N HIS A 14 -12.99 -4.66 -27.15
CA HIS A 14 -14.33 -4.85 -27.74
C HIS A 14 -15.46 -4.12 -27.00
N SER A 15 -15.15 -3.08 -26.23
CA SER A 15 -15.97 -1.87 -26.26
C SER A 15 -15.36 -0.97 -27.34
N GLN A 16 -16.15 -0.50 -28.31
CA GLN A 16 -15.73 0.63 -29.13
C GLN A 16 -15.65 1.86 -28.20
N GLY A 17 -14.54 2.00 -27.46
CA GLY A 17 -14.39 3.06 -26.45
C GLY A 17 -13.09 3.08 -25.64
N LEU A 18 -12.50 1.96 -25.21
CA LEU A 18 -11.36 2.00 -24.26
C LEU A 18 -10.29 0.96 -24.58
N LEU A 19 -9.22 1.36 -25.27
CA LEU A 19 -7.93 0.65 -25.23
C LEU A 19 -7.44 0.59 -23.78
N GLY A 20 -6.90 -0.56 -23.33
CA GLY A 20 -6.32 -0.78 -22.00
C GLY A 20 -5.48 0.40 -21.50
N GLN A 21 -6.03 1.14 -20.54
CA GLN A 21 -5.40 2.32 -19.96
C GLN A 21 -4.56 1.90 -18.76
N VAL A 22 -3.25 2.10 -18.85
CA VAL A 22 -2.41 2.18 -17.65
C VAL A 22 -2.99 3.31 -16.79
N PRO A 23 -3.24 3.10 -15.48
CA PRO A 23 -3.76 4.15 -14.64
C PRO A 23 -2.84 5.37 -14.71
N ALA A 24 -3.43 6.54 -14.90
CA ALA A 24 -2.67 7.77 -15.02
C ALA A 24 -1.88 8.07 -13.72
N PRO A 25 -0.72 8.77 -13.81
CA PRO A 25 0.15 9.04 -12.66
C PRO A 25 -0.59 9.69 -11.49
N ARG A 26 -0.51 9.11 -10.28
CA ARG A 26 -1.34 9.56 -9.15
C ARG A 26 -0.69 9.34 -7.79
N SER A 27 -1.17 10.02 -6.76
CA SER A 27 -0.81 9.74 -5.36
C SER A 27 -2.02 9.76 -4.44
N GLY A 28 -1.86 9.31 -3.20
CA GLY A 28 -2.96 9.25 -2.23
C GLY A 28 -4.04 8.22 -2.60
N HIS A 29 -3.78 7.37 -3.59
CA HIS A 29 -4.60 6.21 -3.94
C HIS A 29 -4.37 5.09 -2.93
N ARG A 30 -5.17 4.04 -3.04
CA ARG A 30 -4.92 2.75 -2.37
C ARG A 30 -4.72 1.64 -3.38
N ILE A 31 -3.80 0.73 -3.10
CA ILE A 31 -3.61 -0.50 -3.84
C ILE A 31 -3.77 -1.73 -2.94
N PHE A 32 -4.26 -2.80 -3.52
CA PHE A 32 -4.26 -4.13 -2.91
C PHE A 32 -4.21 -5.18 -4.01
N THR A 33 -3.76 -6.37 -3.67
CA THR A 33 -3.64 -7.49 -4.61
C THR A 33 -4.45 -8.67 -4.10
N ASP A 34 -4.98 -9.45 -5.04
CA ASP A 34 -5.32 -10.86 -4.80
C ASP A 34 -4.33 -11.77 -5.56
N ASP A 35 -4.70 -13.01 -5.80
CA ASP A 35 -3.85 -13.98 -6.51
C ASP A 35 -3.70 -13.66 -8.02
N GLU A 36 -4.54 -12.80 -8.59
CA GLU A 36 -4.64 -12.55 -10.04
C GLU A 36 -4.47 -11.07 -10.43
N PHE A 37 -4.96 -10.14 -9.61
CA PHE A 37 -5.08 -8.72 -9.95
C PHE A 37 -4.46 -7.80 -8.90
N LEU A 38 -3.88 -6.71 -9.40
CA LEU A 38 -3.57 -5.51 -8.62
C LEU A 38 -4.71 -4.50 -8.81
N TYR A 39 -5.38 -4.14 -7.73
CA TYR A 39 -6.43 -3.14 -7.73
C TYR A 39 -5.85 -1.78 -7.33
N VAL A 40 -6.27 -0.73 -8.01
CA VAL A 40 -5.89 0.66 -7.72
C VAL A 40 -7.17 1.48 -7.58
N ILE A 41 -7.40 2.08 -6.41
CA ILE A 41 -8.61 2.85 -6.10
C ILE A 41 -8.23 4.28 -5.72
N GLY A 42 -8.96 5.23 -6.30
CA GLY A 42 -8.85 6.64 -5.99
C GLY A 42 -7.49 7.24 -6.38
N GLY A 43 -7.07 8.20 -5.55
CA GLY A 43 -5.88 9.01 -5.72
C GLY A 43 -6.04 10.16 -6.69
N PHE A 44 -5.21 11.17 -6.48
CA PHE A 44 -5.28 12.41 -7.20
C PHE A 44 -4.42 12.38 -8.46
N ASP A 45 -5.10 12.55 -9.59
CA ASP A 45 -4.58 13.02 -10.88
C ASP A 45 -5.54 14.06 -11.51
N ARG A 46 -6.34 14.75 -10.66
CA ARG A 46 -7.51 15.65 -10.95
C ARG A 46 -8.94 15.06 -10.84
N THR A 47 -9.21 14.05 -10.01
CA THR A 47 -10.58 13.57 -9.66
C THR A 47 -10.69 13.16 -8.17
N PRO A 48 -11.92 12.98 -7.60
CA PRO A 48 -12.14 12.82 -6.15
C PRO A 48 -11.47 11.59 -5.52
N GLU A 49 -11.10 11.70 -4.24
CA GLU A 49 -10.35 10.67 -3.50
C GLU A 49 -11.23 9.89 -2.53
N ASP A 50 -10.91 8.60 -2.36
CA ASP A 50 -11.49 7.74 -1.34
C ASP A 50 -10.43 6.75 -0.80
N LEU A 51 -10.55 6.34 0.47
CA LEU A 51 -9.65 5.37 1.12
C LEU A 51 -10.27 3.96 1.17
N ALA A 52 -9.56 2.95 0.64
CA ALA A 52 -10.03 1.56 0.53
C ALA A 52 -9.21 0.54 1.33
N GLN A 53 -9.88 -0.49 1.86
CA GLN A 53 -9.26 -1.70 2.40
C GLN A 53 -9.98 -2.99 1.95
N SER A 54 -9.20 -3.98 1.49
CA SER A 54 -9.68 -5.33 1.15
C SER A 54 -9.37 -6.34 2.26
N ALA A 55 -10.12 -7.46 2.25
CA ALA A 55 -9.73 -8.68 2.94
C ALA A 55 -9.05 -9.65 1.95
N PRO A 56 -8.13 -10.52 2.40
CA PRO A 56 -7.59 -11.58 1.54
C PRO A 56 -8.74 -12.41 0.95
N TYR A 57 -8.74 -12.61 -0.37
CA TYR A 57 -9.71 -13.42 -1.11
C TYR A 57 -11.16 -12.89 -1.12
N SER A 58 -11.38 -11.64 -0.72
CA SER A 58 -12.68 -10.97 -0.81
C SER A 58 -12.72 -10.13 -2.07
N ASN A 59 -13.77 -10.32 -2.89
CA ASN A 59 -14.11 -9.40 -3.97
C ASN A 59 -14.82 -8.13 -3.45
N GLN A 60 -14.77 -7.88 -2.15
CA GLN A 60 -15.36 -6.73 -1.50
C GLN A 60 -14.34 -5.93 -0.70
N VAL A 61 -14.48 -4.61 -0.77
CA VAL A 61 -13.64 -3.60 -0.14
C VAL A 61 -14.52 -2.63 0.62
N LEU A 62 -14.14 -2.31 1.86
CA LEU A 62 -14.74 -1.21 2.59
C LEU A 62 -13.97 0.07 2.34
N LEU A 63 -14.73 1.15 2.18
CA LEU A 63 -14.25 2.47 1.85
C LEU A 63 -14.83 3.48 2.85
N PHE A 64 -13.98 4.32 3.43
CA PHE A 64 -14.41 5.37 4.36
C PHE A 64 -13.51 6.60 4.28
N GLY A 65 -14.11 7.78 4.18
CA GLY A 65 -13.41 9.05 4.12
C GLY A 65 -12.63 9.27 2.83
N GLY A 66 -11.66 10.18 2.88
CA GLY A 66 -11.04 10.76 1.68
C GLY A 66 -11.48 12.20 1.48
N THR A 67 -10.83 12.90 0.54
CA THR A 67 -11.17 14.29 0.22
C THR A 67 -11.16 14.54 -1.29
N ALA A 68 -12.00 15.46 -1.78
CA ALA A 68 -11.80 15.99 -3.14
C ALA A 68 -10.81 17.16 -3.12
N VAL A 69 -10.41 17.63 -4.31
CA VAL A 69 -9.70 18.90 -4.47
C VAL A 69 -10.69 20.07 -4.52
N PRO A 70 -10.44 21.18 -3.81
CA PRO A 70 -9.31 21.43 -2.89
C PRO A 70 -9.31 20.55 -1.64
N PHE A 71 -8.15 20.02 -1.24
CA PHE A 71 -8.05 19.06 -0.13
C PHE A 71 -8.63 19.63 1.18
N GLY A 72 -9.45 18.84 1.87
CA GLY A 72 -10.22 19.22 3.05
C GLY A 72 -11.56 19.90 2.75
N ALA A 73 -11.80 20.38 1.51
CA ALA A 73 -13.04 21.10 1.19
C ALA A 73 -14.26 20.18 1.07
N THR A 74 -14.06 18.96 0.56
CA THR A 74 -15.12 17.97 0.40
C THR A 74 -14.64 16.65 0.97
N THR A 75 -15.12 16.30 2.16
CA THR A 75 -14.83 15.01 2.82
C THR A 75 -16.13 14.21 2.97
N SER A 76 -16.01 12.90 3.06
CA SER A 76 -17.15 11.99 3.23
C SER A 76 -17.10 11.27 4.57
N SER A 77 -18.23 11.17 5.27
CA SER A 77 -18.41 10.28 6.42
C SER A 77 -19.17 9.00 6.06
N SER A 78 -19.50 8.80 4.79
CA SER A 78 -20.19 7.61 4.31
C SER A 78 -19.25 6.41 4.26
N VAL A 79 -19.76 5.24 4.63
CA VAL A 79 -19.07 3.97 4.44
C VAL A 79 -19.60 3.32 3.16
N HIS A 80 -18.73 3.00 2.22
CA HIS A 80 -19.10 2.28 1.00
C HIS A 80 -18.55 0.86 1.03
N LEU A 81 -19.37 -0.09 0.58
CA LEU A 81 -18.95 -1.43 0.20
C LEU A 81 -18.79 -1.47 -1.31
N LEU A 82 -17.55 -1.59 -1.76
CA LEU A 82 -17.21 -1.79 -3.15
C LEU A 82 -17.19 -3.30 -3.41
N SER A 83 -17.95 -3.78 -4.39
CA SER A 83 -17.95 -5.18 -4.83
C SER A 83 -17.45 -5.27 -6.27
N PHE A 84 -16.45 -6.11 -6.49
CA PHE A 84 -15.85 -6.39 -7.79
C PHE A 84 -16.45 -7.69 -8.34
N ASP A 85 -16.91 -7.64 -9.57
CA ASP A 85 -17.36 -8.83 -10.30
C ASP A 85 -16.32 -9.11 -11.40
N SER A 86 -15.62 -10.24 -11.24
CA SER A 86 -14.53 -10.66 -12.13
C SER A 86 -15.00 -11.01 -13.54
N ASP A 87 -16.20 -11.56 -13.66
CA ASP A 87 -16.73 -12.05 -14.94
C ASP A 87 -17.21 -10.89 -15.82
N SER A 88 -17.81 -9.88 -15.19
CA SER A 88 -18.32 -8.68 -15.86
C SER A 88 -17.34 -7.51 -15.88
N ASN A 89 -16.21 -7.62 -15.16
CA ASN A 89 -15.27 -6.52 -14.93
C ASN A 89 -15.97 -5.25 -14.44
N SER A 90 -16.93 -5.40 -13.53
CA SER A 90 -17.76 -4.31 -13.02
C SER A 90 -17.50 -4.05 -11.53
N LEU A 91 -17.69 -2.79 -11.13
CA LEU A 91 -17.57 -2.33 -9.76
C LEU A 91 -18.92 -1.76 -9.31
N VAL A 92 -19.45 -2.30 -8.21
CA VAL A 92 -20.65 -1.78 -7.57
C VAL A 92 -20.27 -1.11 -6.25
N SER A 93 -20.58 0.18 -6.10
CA SER A 93 -20.45 0.91 -4.84
C SER A 93 -21.80 0.98 -4.14
N THR A 94 -21.87 0.41 -2.94
CA THR A 94 -23.08 0.44 -2.10
C THR A 94 -22.80 1.24 -0.84
N VAL A 95 -23.57 2.30 -0.59
CA VAL A 95 -23.51 3.02 0.69
C VAL A 95 -24.14 2.14 1.77
N LEU A 96 -23.37 1.85 2.82
CA LEU A 96 -23.84 1.06 3.95
C LEU A 96 -24.62 1.94 4.94
N PRO A 97 -25.78 1.49 5.45
CA PRO A 97 -26.44 2.15 6.56
C PRO A 97 -25.66 1.86 7.84
N VAL A 98 -25.07 2.91 8.43
CA VAL A 98 -24.26 2.84 9.64
C VAL A 98 -24.87 3.69 10.74
N ASP A 99 -24.99 3.13 11.93
CA ASP A 99 -25.38 3.85 13.15
C ASP A 99 -24.20 4.52 13.83
N GLY A 100 -24.49 5.62 14.52
CA GLY A 100 -23.48 6.43 15.18
C GLY A 100 -22.82 7.40 14.20
N GLU A 101 -21.95 8.26 14.74
CA GLU A 101 -21.30 9.31 13.98
C GLU A 101 -19.79 9.13 14.03
N LYS A 102 -19.16 9.21 12.86
CA LYS A 102 -17.73 9.34 12.69
C LYS A 102 -17.48 10.56 11.82
N LEU A 103 -16.64 11.47 12.29
CA LEU A 103 -16.29 12.67 11.54
C LEU A 103 -15.63 12.30 10.21
N ALA A 104 -16.02 13.00 9.15
CA ALA A 104 -15.42 12.90 7.83
C ALA A 104 -13.97 13.41 7.89
N THR A 105 -13.02 12.51 7.64
CA THR A 105 -11.58 12.78 7.67
C THR A 105 -10.89 12.19 6.45
N TYR A 106 -9.67 12.65 6.17
CA TYR A 106 -8.79 12.05 5.18
C TYR A 106 -7.38 11.85 5.74
N GLY A 107 -6.61 10.99 5.07
CA GLY A 107 -5.26 10.63 5.51
C GLY A 107 -5.18 9.88 6.83
N HIS A 108 -6.30 9.33 7.31
CA HIS A 108 -6.35 8.32 8.37
C HIS A 108 -5.85 6.97 7.86
N ALA A 109 -5.50 6.10 8.80
CA ALA A 109 -5.30 4.68 8.52
C ALA A 109 -6.61 3.92 8.75
N MET A 110 -6.83 2.87 7.97
CA MET A 110 -7.93 1.93 8.17
C MET A 110 -7.38 0.50 8.21
N VAL A 111 -7.71 -0.24 9.26
CA VAL A 111 -7.25 -1.62 9.46
C VAL A 111 -8.38 -2.53 9.89
N ARG A 112 -8.49 -3.71 9.27
CA ARG A 112 -9.41 -4.75 9.72
C ARG A 112 -8.99 -5.22 11.10
N GLY A 113 -9.97 -5.36 11.99
CA GLY A 113 -9.76 -5.87 13.34
C GLY A 113 -9.54 -7.39 13.39
N PRO A 114 -9.28 -7.94 14.60
CA PRO A 114 -9.14 -9.38 14.80
C PRO A 114 -10.41 -10.15 14.38
N ASP A 115 -11.57 -9.55 14.66
CA ASP A 115 -12.85 -10.09 14.22
C ASP A 115 -13.14 -9.69 12.76
N PRO A 116 -13.56 -10.65 11.91
CA PRO A 116 -13.84 -10.42 10.48
C PRO A 116 -14.79 -9.26 10.16
N HIS A 117 -15.63 -8.88 11.12
CA HIS A 117 -16.70 -7.90 11.01
C HIS A 117 -16.37 -6.55 11.67
N THR A 118 -15.09 -6.32 11.97
CA THR A 118 -14.63 -5.11 12.64
C THR A 118 -13.53 -4.43 11.84
N PHE A 119 -13.57 -3.11 11.80
CA PHE A 119 -12.58 -2.25 11.17
C PHE A 119 -12.29 -1.09 12.11
N TYR A 120 -11.04 -0.69 12.18
CA TYR A 120 -10.59 0.45 12.96
C TYR A 120 -10.14 1.55 12.01
N VAL A 121 -10.54 2.78 12.29
CA VAL A 121 -10.10 3.99 11.63
C VAL A 121 -9.32 4.81 12.64
N ILE A 122 -8.06 5.09 12.33
CA ILE A 122 -7.13 5.74 13.25
C ILE A 122 -6.63 7.04 12.65
N GLY A 123 -6.77 8.11 13.42
CA GLY A 123 -6.22 9.43 13.13
C GLY A 123 -6.81 10.13 11.92
N GLY A 124 -5.96 10.80 11.14
CA GLY A 124 -6.35 11.60 9.98
C GLY A 124 -6.61 13.07 10.29
N THR A 125 -7.17 13.78 9.33
CA THR A 125 -7.36 15.23 9.44
C THR A 125 -8.63 15.72 8.73
N THR A 126 -9.13 16.87 9.16
CA THR A 126 -10.10 17.70 8.41
C THR A 126 -9.41 18.69 7.46
N GLY A 127 -8.07 18.74 7.43
CA GLY A 127 -7.26 19.76 6.77
C GLY A 127 -6.84 20.90 7.70
N HIS A 128 -7.48 21.03 8.86
CA HIS A 128 -7.15 22.03 9.88
C HIS A 128 -6.85 21.41 11.25
N ILE A 129 -7.56 20.32 11.58
CA ILE A 129 -7.40 19.61 12.85
C ILE A 129 -6.88 18.20 12.55
N PHE A 130 -5.88 17.77 13.28
CA PHE A 130 -5.27 16.45 13.18
C PHE A 130 -5.70 15.59 14.37
N PHE A 131 -6.08 14.34 14.13
CA PHE A 131 -6.61 13.43 15.13
C PHE A 131 -5.71 12.21 15.28
N LEU A 132 -5.80 11.52 16.41
CA LEU A 132 -5.23 10.18 16.63
C LEU A 132 -6.24 9.24 17.31
N ASP A 133 -7.52 9.63 17.35
CA ASP A 133 -8.59 8.81 17.90
C ASP A 133 -8.66 7.45 17.20
N VAL A 134 -9.09 6.44 17.95
CA VAL A 134 -9.33 5.08 17.45
C VAL A 134 -10.83 4.86 17.40
N ASP A 135 -11.39 4.92 16.20
CA ASP A 135 -12.80 4.65 15.96
C ASP A 135 -12.97 3.25 15.37
N LYS A 136 -14.00 2.52 15.83
CA LYS A 136 -14.31 1.17 15.40
C LYS A 136 -15.65 1.14 14.68
N LEU A 137 -15.61 0.65 13.43
CA LEU A 137 -16.77 0.23 12.67
C LEU A 137 -16.98 -1.27 12.91
N SER A 138 -18.15 -1.67 13.36
CA SER A 138 -18.47 -3.08 13.59
C SER A 138 -19.84 -3.45 13.07
N PHE A 139 -19.97 -4.67 12.55
CA PHE A 139 -21.27 -5.23 12.20
C PHE A 139 -21.79 -6.09 13.36
N VAL A 140 -22.82 -5.59 14.06
CA VAL A 140 -23.40 -6.23 15.24
C VAL A 140 -24.91 -6.27 15.08
N ASN A 141 -25.54 -7.42 15.36
CA ASN A 141 -26.99 -7.61 15.29
C ASN A 141 -27.62 -7.20 13.95
N GLY A 142 -26.93 -7.46 12.83
CA GLY A 142 -27.43 -7.14 11.49
C GLY A 142 -27.25 -5.68 11.06
N LYS A 143 -26.51 -4.88 11.84
CA LYS A 143 -26.33 -3.45 11.59
C LYS A 143 -24.87 -3.03 11.75
N TRP A 144 -24.42 -2.12 10.88
CA TRP A 144 -23.13 -1.46 11.04
C TRP A 144 -23.22 -0.34 12.08
N THR A 145 -22.23 -0.22 12.95
CA THR A 145 -22.22 0.79 14.01
C THR A 145 -20.80 1.30 14.25
N TRP A 146 -20.69 2.62 14.40
CA TRP A 146 -19.51 3.33 14.87
C TRP A 146 -19.46 3.37 16.40
N SER A 147 -18.25 3.24 16.93
CA SER A 147 -17.94 3.47 18.33
C SER A 147 -16.55 4.08 18.45
N ASN A 148 -16.36 5.04 19.35
CA ASN A 148 -15.02 5.52 19.69
C ASN A 148 -14.42 4.61 20.76
N GLU A 149 -13.25 4.05 20.50
CA GLU A 149 -12.57 3.08 21.37
C GLU A 149 -11.40 3.71 22.14
N ALA A 150 -10.84 4.81 21.65
CA ALA A 150 -9.88 5.63 22.37
C ALA A 150 -9.93 7.08 21.88
N HIS A 151 -9.97 8.01 22.84
CA HIS A 151 -9.86 9.43 22.60
C HIS A 151 -8.42 9.90 22.70
N THR A 152 -8.06 10.88 21.87
CA THR A 152 -6.76 11.56 21.92
C THR A 152 -6.97 13.07 21.94
N THR A 153 -5.94 13.83 22.31
CA THR A 153 -6.02 15.30 22.24
C THR A 153 -5.74 15.75 20.80
N PRO A 154 -6.73 16.36 20.11
CA PRO A 154 -6.54 16.79 18.73
C PRO A 154 -5.36 17.78 18.61
N ASN A 155 -4.65 17.72 17.49
CA ASN A 155 -3.42 18.44 17.16
C ASN A 155 -2.21 18.10 18.03
N GLU A 156 -2.35 17.92 19.35
CA GLU A 156 -1.23 17.54 20.22
C GLU A 156 -0.69 16.16 19.85
N GLU A 157 -1.60 15.20 19.66
CA GLU A 157 -1.26 13.82 19.33
C GLU A 157 -1.58 13.48 17.87
N GLY A 158 -2.23 14.41 17.15
CA GLY A 158 -2.82 14.16 15.84
C GLY A 158 -1.82 13.74 14.75
N ARG A 159 -2.15 12.69 13.99
CA ARG A 159 -1.30 12.17 12.91
C ARG A 159 -2.07 12.02 11.61
N TYR A 160 -1.59 12.70 10.60
CA TYR A 160 -1.96 12.53 9.19
C TYR A 160 -0.94 11.63 8.49
N ARG A 161 -1.44 10.74 7.63
CA ARG A 161 -0.64 9.80 6.81
C ARG A 161 0.33 8.95 7.65
N LEU A 162 -0.18 8.49 8.79
CA LEU A 162 0.32 7.30 9.47
C LEU A 162 -0.18 6.04 8.73
N GLU A 163 0.48 4.93 8.98
CA GLU A 163 0.01 3.61 8.56
C GLU A 163 -0.16 2.70 9.77
N THR A 164 -0.99 1.67 9.65
CA THR A 164 -1.26 0.76 10.77
C THR A 164 -1.17 -0.71 10.38
N VAL A 165 -0.69 -1.54 11.30
CA VAL A 165 -0.67 -2.99 11.15
C VAL A 165 -1.27 -3.64 12.37
N LEU A 166 -2.28 -4.51 12.16
CA LEU A 166 -2.78 -5.39 13.20
C LEU A 166 -1.87 -6.63 13.33
N HIS A 167 -1.48 -6.94 14.56
CA HIS A 167 -0.83 -8.20 14.92
C HIS A 167 -1.42 -8.73 16.21
N GLU A 168 -2.07 -9.89 16.12
CA GLU A 168 -2.86 -10.45 17.21
C GLU A 168 -3.93 -9.45 17.65
N ASP A 169 -3.88 -8.95 18.88
CA ASP A 169 -4.84 -7.98 19.42
C ASP A 169 -4.30 -6.53 19.41
N LEU A 170 -3.12 -6.30 18.83
CA LEU A 170 -2.41 -5.03 18.89
C LEU A 170 -2.38 -4.36 17.51
N ILE A 171 -2.83 -3.11 17.45
CA ILE A 171 -2.71 -2.26 16.26
C ILE A 171 -1.52 -1.33 16.47
N TYR A 172 -0.48 -1.51 15.67
CA TYR A 172 0.74 -0.70 15.70
C TYR A 172 0.60 0.49 14.77
N PHE A 173 0.97 1.68 15.24
CA PHE A 173 0.89 2.93 14.48
C PHE A 173 2.29 3.32 14.01
N PHE A 174 2.49 3.36 12.70
CA PHE A 174 3.79 3.67 12.10
C PHE A 174 3.78 5.11 11.59
N GLY A 175 4.67 5.92 12.16
CA GLY A 175 4.96 7.29 11.74
C GLY A 175 3.71 8.16 11.63
N GLY A 176 3.65 8.94 10.55
CA GLY A 176 2.65 9.99 10.36
C GLY A 176 2.96 11.22 11.20
N GLY A 177 2.20 12.28 10.97
CA GLY A 177 2.39 13.53 11.69
C GLY A 177 1.63 14.67 11.04
N ARG A 178 2.16 15.88 11.16
CA ARG A 178 1.64 17.11 10.60
C ARG A 178 2.60 17.64 9.52
N PRO A 179 2.31 18.76 8.83
CA PRO A 179 3.28 19.37 7.92
C PRO A 179 4.62 19.69 8.57
N ASP A 180 4.58 20.23 9.78
CA ASP A 180 5.70 20.72 10.58
C ASP A 180 6.39 19.65 11.45
N TYR A 181 5.80 18.46 11.56
CA TYR A 181 6.24 17.43 12.50
C TYR A 181 6.00 16.02 11.98
N VAL A 182 6.94 15.11 12.21
CA VAL A 182 6.77 13.69 11.96
C VAL A 182 7.07 12.89 13.21
N THR A 183 6.32 11.80 13.40
CA THR A 183 6.54 10.89 14.52
C THR A 183 7.71 9.97 14.21
N GLU A 184 8.61 9.87 15.19
CA GLU A 184 9.75 8.96 15.20
C GLU A 184 9.32 7.49 15.36
N LEU A 185 10.20 6.55 14.99
CA LEU A 185 9.88 5.11 14.94
C LEU A 185 10.63 4.28 16.00
N GLN A 186 11.37 4.94 16.87
CA GLN A 186 12.11 4.37 18.01
C GLN A 186 11.14 3.90 19.09
N ASN A 187 9.99 4.56 19.23
CA ASN A 187 8.84 4.09 19.99
C ASN A 187 7.63 4.07 19.07
N LEU A 188 6.78 3.05 19.19
CA LEU A 188 5.54 2.97 18.45
C LEU A 188 4.36 3.11 19.41
N THR A 189 3.42 3.95 19.02
CA THR A 189 2.09 3.97 19.61
C THR A 189 1.34 2.71 19.19
N VAL A 190 0.76 2.01 20.17
CA VAL A 190 0.06 0.74 19.98
C VAL A 190 -1.29 0.81 20.66
N PHE A 191 -2.34 0.43 19.95
CA PHE A 191 -3.69 0.25 20.51
C PHE A 191 -3.99 -1.22 20.74
N ASN A 192 -4.31 -1.58 21.98
CA ASN A 192 -4.77 -2.92 22.34
C ASN A 192 -6.29 -3.03 22.21
N THR A 193 -6.74 -3.82 21.23
CA THR A 193 -8.16 -3.99 20.87
C THR A 193 -9.00 -4.67 21.96
N LYS A 194 -8.39 -5.45 22.86
CA LYS A 194 -9.07 -6.11 23.98
C LYS A 194 -9.22 -5.18 25.18
N THR A 195 -8.15 -4.50 25.57
CA THR A 195 -8.15 -3.64 26.75
C THR A 195 -8.62 -2.22 26.46
N LYS A 196 -8.73 -1.84 25.17
CA LYS A 196 -9.04 -0.49 24.71
C LYS A 196 -8.08 0.56 25.25
N LYS A 197 -6.79 0.20 25.28
CA LYS A 197 -5.72 1.08 25.79
C LYS A 197 -4.73 1.39 24.70
N VAL A 198 -4.37 2.66 24.62
CA VAL A 198 -3.23 3.14 23.86
C VAL A 198 -1.99 3.09 24.76
N MET A 199 -0.86 2.63 24.23
CA MET A 199 0.41 2.54 24.94
C MET A 199 1.58 2.81 23.99
N GLU A 200 2.70 3.26 24.54
CA GLU A 200 3.95 3.37 23.81
C GLU A 200 4.79 2.11 24.01
N VAL A 201 5.32 1.57 22.92
CA VAL A 201 6.14 0.36 22.91
C VAL A 201 7.52 0.72 22.34
N PRO A 202 8.61 0.47 23.09
CA PRO A 202 9.95 0.70 22.58
C PRO A 202 10.27 -0.29 21.46
N THR A 203 10.99 0.19 20.46
CA THR A 203 11.55 -0.64 19.39
C THR A 203 13.06 -0.73 19.53
N PHE A 204 13.65 -1.70 18.84
CA PHE A 204 15.08 -1.96 18.89
C PHE A 204 15.70 -1.82 17.50
N PRO A 205 16.94 -1.31 17.43
CA PRO A 205 17.58 -1.02 16.15
C PRO A 205 18.00 -2.29 15.41
N ASP A 206 18.28 -2.13 14.13
CA ASP A 206 19.17 -3.02 13.40
C ASP A 206 20.61 -2.77 13.81
N GLU A 207 21.15 -3.63 14.67
CA GLU A 207 22.52 -3.53 15.19
C GLU A 207 23.56 -3.56 14.06
N ASP A 208 23.28 -4.26 12.95
CA ASP A 208 24.18 -4.33 11.79
C ASP A 208 24.15 -3.03 10.94
N TRP A 209 23.19 -2.14 11.19
CA TRP A 209 23.02 -0.87 10.47
C TRP A 209 23.34 0.36 11.32
N VAL A 210 23.94 0.18 12.50
CA VAL A 210 24.35 1.32 13.34
C VAL A 210 25.64 1.93 12.77
N ARG A 211 25.56 3.19 12.31
CA ARG A 211 26.66 4.01 11.79
C ARG A 211 26.61 5.39 12.46
N PRO A 212 27.16 5.54 13.68
CA PRO A 212 27.05 6.77 14.46
C PRO A 212 27.67 7.99 13.75
N GLU A 213 28.71 7.77 12.95
CA GLU A 213 29.38 8.82 12.17
C GLU A 213 28.48 9.44 11.09
N LEU A 214 27.41 8.75 10.69
CA LEU A 214 26.42 9.20 9.71
C LEU A 214 25.07 9.53 10.37
N GLU A 215 25.00 9.56 11.71
CA GLU A 215 23.77 9.72 12.48
C GLU A 215 22.71 8.63 12.17
N GLU A 216 23.16 7.45 11.74
CA GLU A 216 22.28 6.30 11.48
C GLU A 216 22.33 5.34 12.67
N PHE A 217 21.33 5.37 13.52
CA PHE A 217 21.31 4.56 14.75
C PHE A 217 20.59 3.20 14.59
N GLY A 218 20.49 2.68 13.37
CA GLY A 218 19.81 1.41 13.08
C GLY A 218 18.27 1.49 13.13
N PHE A 219 17.69 2.68 13.07
CA PHE A 219 16.24 2.90 12.99
C PHE A 219 15.86 3.59 11.68
N PRO A 220 14.66 3.34 11.13
CA PRO A 220 14.09 4.21 10.12
C PRO A 220 13.87 5.62 10.69
N LYS A 221 14.23 6.64 9.91
CA LYS A 221 13.92 8.04 10.24
C LYS A 221 12.40 8.27 10.37
N GLY A 222 11.99 9.14 11.28
CA GLY A 222 10.61 9.63 11.39
C GLY A 222 10.06 10.13 10.05
N ARG A 223 8.82 9.75 9.73
CA ARG A 223 8.27 9.93 8.37
C ARG A 223 6.75 9.91 8.32
N ARG A 224 6.20 10.55 7.30
CA ARG A 224 4.79 10.46 6.89
C ARG A 224 4.67 10.06 5.43
N CYS A 225 3.46 9.74 4.97
CA CYS A 225 3.17 9.43 3.56
C CYS A 225 4.01 8.27 2.99
N HIS A 226 4.53 7.42 3.86
CA HIS A 226 5.13 6.14 3.54
C HIS A 226 4.03 5.08 3.40
N SER A 227 4.39 3.86 2.99
CA SER A 227 3.48 2.72 3.06
C SER A 227 3.99 1.70 4.07
N VAL A 228 3.07 1.01 4.75
CA VAL A 228 3.38 -0.14 5.60
C VAL A 228 2.50 -1.31 5.22
N THR A 229 3.12 -2.43 4.82
CA THR A 229 2.39 -3.65 4.48
C THR A 229 2.85 -4.79 5.38
N LYS A 230 1.90 -5.57 5.91
CA LYS A 230 2.21 -6.76 6.69
C LYS A 230 2.65 -7.91 5.78
N TRP A 231 3.77 -8.53 6.09
CA TRP A 231 4.25 -9.77 5.49
C TRP A 231 4.60 -10.78 6.57
N LYS A 232 3.84 -11.87 6.63
CA LYS A 232 3.95 -12.87 7.71
C LYS A 232 3.86 -12.18 9.09
N ARG A 233 4.86 -12.34 9.95
CA ARG A 233 4.97 -11.69 11.27
C ARG A 233 5.83 -10.42 11.25
N LYS A 234 5.96 -9.77 10.08
CA LYS A 234 6.71 -8.52 9.91
C LYS A 234 5.85 -7.42 9.31
N ALA A 235 6.15 -6.18 9.66
CA ALA A 235 5.66 -4.99 8.95
C ALA A 235 6.78 -4.45 8.05
N ILE A 236 6.49 -4.19 6.78
CA ILE A 236 7.44 -3.67 5.79
C ILE A 236 7.14 -2.20 5.58
N VAL A 237 8.06 -1.32 5.98
CA VAL A 237 7.97 0.14 5.84
C VAL A 237 8.76 0.57 4.62
N VAL A 238 8.17 1.37 3.75
CA VAL A 238 8.80 1.79 2.50
C VAL A 238 8.52 3.26 2.17
N GLY A 239 9.59 3.97 1.80
CA GLY A 239 9.57 5.35 1.32
C GLY A 239 8.99 6.35 2.33
N GLY A 240 8.30 7.37 1.82
CA GLY A 240 7.73 8.47 2.59
C GLY A 240 8.61 9.71 2.60
N CYS A 241 8.27 10.65 3.48
CA CYS A 241 8.98 11.91 3.58
C CYS A 241 9.03 12.46 5.02
N SER A 242 10.00 13.35 5.27
CA SER A 242 10.13 14.09 6.52
C SER A 242 9.03 15.15 6.70
N ALA A 243 9.05 15.83 7.86
CA ALA A 243 8.38 17.11 8.02
C ALA A 243 9.00 18.17 7.08
N ASP A 244 8.22 19.22 6.79
CA ASP A 244 8.72 20.44 6.16
C ASP A 244 9.64 21.16 7.16
N LYS A 245 10.86 21.52 6.75
CA LYS A 245 11.79 22.33 7.57
C LYS A 245 11.57 23.80 7.24
N ASP A 246 11.10 24.58 8.21
CA ASP A 246 10.69 25.99 8.06
C ASP A 246 11.85 27.02 8.01
N ASP A 247 13.10 26.58 7.81
CA ASP A 247 14.27 27.44 7.99
C ASP A 247 14.55 28.41 6.82
N ASP A 248 13.90 28.29 5.65
CA ASP A 248 14.11 29.16 4.48
C ASP A 248 12.85 29.27 3.59
N ASP A 249 12.78 30.29 2.70
CA ASP A 249 11.78 30.44 1.62
C ASP A 249 11.69 29.25 0.63
N VAL A 250 12.53 28.21 0.83
CA VAL A 250 12.57 27.01 0.01
C VAL A 250 12.14 25.81 0.85
N ARG A 251 11.05 25.17 0.42
CA ARG A 251 10.59 23.90 1.00
C ARG A 251 11.72 22.88 0.99
N ARG A 252 12.09 22.37 2.17
CA ARG A 252 13.07 21.28 2.34
C ARG A 252 12.41 20.08 3.00
N VAL A 253 12.24 19.03 2.22
CA VAL A 253 11.70 17.74 2.66
C VAL A 253 12.66 16.65 2.23
N ASP A 254 13.06 15.80 3.17
CA ASP A 254 13.81 14.60 2.86
C ASP A 254 12.83 13.54 2.35
N MET A 255 13.04 13.07 1.12
CA MET A 255 12.28 11.96 0.53
C MET A 255 13.05 10.66 0.73
N PHE A 256 12.34 9.60 1.09
CA PHE A 256 12.96 8.32 1.40
C PHE A 256 12.73 7.28 0.30
N ASP A 257 13.76 6.48 0.03
CA ASP A 257 13.76 5.30 -0.84
C ASP A 257 14.07 4.01 -0.06
N ASP A 258 14.32 4.11 1.24
CA ASP A 258 14.68 3.00 2.09
C ASP A 258 13.50 2.06 2.33
N VAL A 259 13.85 0.81 2.60
CA VAL A 259 12.92 -0.26 2.95
C VAL A 259 13.40 -0.89 4.25
N TRP A 260 12.49 -0.99 5.21
CA TRP A 260 12.74 -1.55 6.53
C TRP A 260 11.73 -2.67 6.80
N SER A 261 12.17 -3.68 7.54
CA SER A 261 11.27 -4.66 8.14
C SER A 261 11.27 -4.50 9.65
N PHE A 262 10.09 -4.53 10.24
CA PHE A 262 9.86 -4.53 11.68
C PHE A 262 9.31 -5.89 12.08
N ASP A 263 10.01 -6.59 12.96
CA ASP A 263 9.55 -7.86 13.51
C ASP A 263 8.49 -7.59 14.59
N LEU A 264 7.25 -8.04 14.35
CA LEU A 264 6.11 -7.74 15.22
C LEU A 264 6.14 -8.53 16.54
N ASP A 265 7.02 -9.52 16.68
CA ASP A 265 7.16 -10.34 17.87
C ASP A 265 8.28 -9.82 18.78
N THR A 266 9.39 -9.40 18.19
CA THR A 266 10.60 -8.97 18.89
C THR A 266 10.77 -7.45 18.95
N HIS A 267 9.94 -6.71 18.22
CA HIS A 267 9.99 -5.25 18.05
C HIS A 267 11.34 -4.73 17.53
N ARG A 268 12.02 -5.54 16.72
CA ARG A 268 13.32 -5.19 16.12
C ARG A 268 13.16 -4.70 14.69
N TRP A 269 13.87 -3.63 14.38
CA TRP A 269 14.05 -3.14 13.02
C TRP A 269 15.17 -3.92 12.32
N LYS A 270 15.02 -4.10 11.00
CA LYS A 270 16.05 -4.59 10.10
C LYS A 270 16.01 -3.78 8.81
N ARG A 271 17.15 -3.21 8.41
CA ARG A 271 17.28 -2.54 7.12
C ARG A 271 17.31 -3.59 6.01
N MET A 272 16.42 -3.46 5.02
CA MET A 272 16.45 -4.35 3.87
C MET A 272 17.68 -4.05 3.01
N PRO A 273 18.31 -5.06 2.36
CA PRO A 273 19.54 -4.90 1.57
C PRO A 273 19.30 -4.22 0.21
N PHE A 274 18.17 -3.55 0.04
CA PHE A 274 17.77 -2.86 -1.17
C PHE A 274 16.99 -1.59 -0.83
N ASN A 275 16.94 -0.69 -1.81
CA ASN A 275 16.15 0.53 -1.80
C ASN A 275 15.14 0.45 -2.92
N LEU A 276 14.22 1.39 -2.95
CA LEU A 276 13.54 1.79 -4.18
C LEU A 276 14.56 2.39 -5.15
N ALA A 277 14.29 2.28 -6.44
CA ALA A 277 15.08 2.94 -7.48
C ALA A 277 14.94 4.46 -7.43
N VAL A 278 13.78 4.95 -6.97
CA VAL A 278 13.52 6.38 -6.74
C VAL A 278 12.82 6.60 -5.40
N PRO A 279 13.21 7.63 -4.63
CA PRO A 279 12.47 8.06 -3.45
C PRO A 279 11.04 8.46 -3.80
N VAL A 280 10.08 8.11 -2.95
CA VAL A 280 8.66 8.35 -3.25
C VAL A 280 7.83 8.47 -1.98
N PHE A 281 6.84 9.37 -1.99
CA PHE A 281 5.86 9.53 -0.92
C PHE A 281 4.45 9.69 -1.49
N PHE A 282 3.42 9.51 -0.67
CA PHE A 282 2.01 9.38 -1.09
C PHE A 282 1.77 8.25 -2.11
N HIS A 283 2.69 7.29 -2.21
CA HIS A 283 2.44 6.03 -2.89
C HIS A 283 1.58 5.12 -2.00
N ASP A 284 1.19 3.98 -2.55
CA ASP A 284 0.77 2.83 -1.74
C ASP A 284 1.61 1.60 -2.10
N ALA A 285 1.62 0.62 -1.19
CA ALA A 285 2.35 -0.62 -1.35
C ALA A 285 1.50 -1.83 -0.97
N THR A 286 1.68 -2.93 -1.68
CA THR A 286 1.08 -4.22 -1.36
C THR A 286 2.07 -5.35 -1.57
N ILE A 287 1.80 -6.50 -1.00
CA ILE A 287 2.69 -7.67 -1.08
C ILE A 287 1.89 -8.84 -1.62
N THR A 288 2.38 -9.45 -2.69
CA THR A 288 1.75 -10.65 -3.26
C THR A 288 1.93 -11.85 -2.33
N LYS A 289 1.13 -12.90 -2.56
CA LYS A 289 1.25 -14.16 -1.83
C LYS A 289 2.63 -14.82 -1.92
N GLU A 290 3.39 -14.53 -2.98
CA GLU A 290 4.76 -15.03 -3.20
C GLU A 290 5.83 -14.10 -2.57
N GLY A 291 5.43 -13.06 -1.83
CA GLY A 291 6.35 -12.16 -1.14
C GLY A 291 6.96 -11.09 -2.06
N CYS A 292 6.33 -10.77 -3.18
CA CYS A 292 6.72 -9.63 -4.01
C CYS A 292 6.11 -8.35 -3.44
N LEU A 293 6.95 -7.48 -2.87
CA LEU A 293 6.57 -6.11 -2.54
C LEU A 293 6.40 -5.32 -3.83
N ILE A 294 5.22 -4.73 -4.02
CA ILE A 294 4.87 -3.86 -5.13
C ILE A 294 4.60 -2.48 -4.54
N VAL A 295 5.33 -1.48 -5.02
CA VAL A 295 5.14 -0.05 -4.72
C VAL A 295 4.65 0.64 -5.98
N TRP A 296 3.53 1.34 -5.91
CA TRP A 296 2.95 1.97 -7.08
C TRP A 296 2.52 3.41 -6.85
N GLY A 297 2.67 4.21 -7.90
CA GLY A 297 2.34 5.63 -7.91
C GLY A 297 3.16 6.47 -6.93
N GLY A 298 2.59 7.59 -6.50
CA GLY A 298 3.21 8.53 -5.58
C GLY A 298 3.79 9.78 -6.24
N VAL A 299 4.48 10.56 -5.43
CA VAL A 299 5.14 11.82 -5.77
C VAL A 299 6.65 11.62 -5.86
N LEU A 300 7.28 12.22 -6.86
CA LEU A 300 8.71 12.11 -7.15
C LEU A 300 9.53 13.37 -6.82
N ASP A 301 8.89 14.46 -6.38
CA ASP A 301 9.54 15.72 -6.06
C ASP A 301 9.01 16.38 -4.78
N ILE A 302 9.84 17.22 -4.17
CA ILE A 302 9.50 17.90 -2.90
C ILE A 302 8.33 18.87 -3.04
N TYR A 303 8.03 19.36 -4.25
CA TYR A 303 6.91 20.28 -4.50
C TYR A 303 5.59 19.58 -4.77
N SER A 304 5.56 18.24 -4.80
CA SER A 304 4.35 17.47 -5.14
C SER A 304 3.79 17.78 -6.52
N SER A 305 4.67 18.13 -7.46
CA SER A 305 4.32 18.51 -8.83
C SER A 305 4.48 17.36 -9.83
N VAL A 306 5.33 16.37 -9.53
CA VAL A 306 5.62 15.23 -10.40
C VAL A 306 5.08 13.95 -9.78
N ARG A 307 4.22 13.26 -10.53
CA ARG A 307 3.63 11.97 -10.13
C ARG A 307 4.08 10.87 -11.07
N THR A 308 4.00 9.63 -10.60
CA THR A 308 4.34 8.45 -11.40
C THR A 308 3.17 7.48 -11.53
N SER A 309 3.14 6.74 -12.63
CA SER A 309 2.36 5.51 -12.81
C SER A 309 3.28 4.28 -12.98
N ALA A 310 4.59 4.47 -12.86
CA ALA A 310 5.57 3.40 -12.87
C ALA A 310 5.59 2.69 -11.51
N GLY A 311 5.51 1.35 -11.54
CA GLY A 311 5.65 0.52 -10.36
C GLY A 311 7.10 0.15 -10.09
N GLN A 312 7.42 -0.03 -8.82
CA GLN A 312 8.69 -0.59 -8.35
C GLN A 312 8.37 -1.90 -7.61
N TYR A 313 9.19 -2.92 -7.75
CA TYR A 313 8.98 -4.16 -7.01
C TYR A 313 10.28 -4.81 -6.55
N CYS A 314 10.16 -5.57 -5.47
CA CYS A 314 11.23 -6.41 -4.94
C CYS A 314 10.66 -7.63 -4.23
N PHE A 315 11.33 -8.77 -4.34
CA PHE A 315 10.98 -9.94 -3.56
C PHE A 315 11.64 -9.89 -2.18
N LEU A 316 10.82 -10.07 -1.14
CA LEU A 316 11.27 -10.06 0.25
C LEU A 316 12.01 -11.35 0.64
N GLU A 317 11.74 -12.43 -0.09
CA GLU A 317 12.38 -13.73 0.00
C GLU A 317 12.56 -14.30 -1.42
N PRO A 318 13.49 -15.25 -1.65
CA PRO A 318 13.60 -15.89 -2.95
C PRO A 318 12.24 -16.41 -3.45
N PRO A 319 11.79 -16.05 -4.66
CA PRO A 319 10.52 -16.54 -5.19
C PRO A 319 10.54 -18.06 -5.37
N SER A 320 9.36 -18.68 -5.45
CA SER A 320 9.28 -20.08 -5.83
C SER A 320 9.88 -20.33 -7.22
N LEU A 321 10.39 -21.54 -7.45
CA LEU A 321 10.90 -21.95 -8.78
C LEU A 321 9.83 -21.79 -9.86
N LYS A 322 8.55 -22.01 -9.50
CA LYS A 322 7.40 -21.77 -10.37
C LYS A 322 7.34 -20.30 -10.83
N THR A 323 7.47 -19.35 -9.90
CA THR A 323 7.47 -17.92 -10.18
C THR A 323 8.69 -17.53 -11.02
N LEU A 324 9.88 -18.02 -10.68
CA LEU A 324 11.10 -17.76 -11.45
C LEU A 324 10.99 -18.28 -12.89
N ALA A 325 10.48 -19.50 -13.08
CA ALA A 325 10.25 -20.08 -14.40
C ALA A 325 9.22 -19.26 -15.20
N ALA A 326 8.11 -18.85 -14.57
CA ALA A 326 7.11 -18.00 -15.22
C ALA A 326 7.71 -16.64 -15.63
N MET A 327 8.53 -16.02 -14.78
CA MET A 327 9.23 -14.77 -15.10
C MET A 327 10.22 -14.94 -16.25
N ALA A 328 10.98 -16.04 -16.29
CA ALA A 328 11.93 -16.35 -17.35
C ALA A 328 11.23 -16.60 -18.70
N LEU A 329 10.03 -17.18 -18.68
CA LEU A 329 9.22 -17.43 -19.86
C LEU A 329 8.48 -16.19 -20.36
N ARG A 330 8.26 -15.19 -19.50
CA ARG A 330 7.45 -13.99 -19.81
C ARG A 330 7.88 -13.27 -21.10
N PRO A 331 9.17 -13.07 -21.43
CA PRO A 331 9.58 -12.43 -22.68
C PRO A 331 9.15 -13.19 -23.95
N TYR A 332 8.93 -14.51 -23.82
CA TYR A 332 8.55 -15.39 -24.92
C TYR A 332 7.02 -15.58 -25.03
N LEU A 333 6.26 -15.13 -24.02
CA LEU A 333 4.82 -15.18 -24.01
C LEU A 333 4.26 -13.84 -24.51
N SER A 334 3.63 -13.87 -25.68
CA SER A 334 2.86 -12.74 -26.21
C SER A 334 1.39 -13.07 -26.12
N TYR A 335 0.68 -12.36 -25.24
CA TYR A 335 -0.77 -12.38 -25.19
C TYR A 335 -1.29 -10.95 -25.23
N LYS A 336 -2.27 -10.73 -26.10
CA LYS A 336 -2.93 -9.47 -26.39
C LYS A 336 -4.30 -9.34 -25.71
N THR A 337 -4.82 -10.39 -25.05
CA THR A 337 -6.08 -10.33 -24.29
C THR A 337 -6.03 -11.10 -22.97
N VAL A 338 -6.99 -10.83 -22.06
CA VAL A 338 -7.19 -11.58 -20.80
C VAL A 338 -7.45 -13.05 -21.08
N GLU A 339 -8.26 -13.35 -22.09
CA GLU A 339 -8.68 -14.70 -22.47
C GLU A 339 -7.50 -15.51 -23.01
N GLU A 340 -6.60 -14.88 -23.76
CA GLU A 340 -5.34 -15.49 -24.21
C GLU A 340 -4.43 -15.82 -23.03
N SER A 341 -4.34 -14.92 -22.03
CA SER A 341 -3.61 -15.16 -20.78
C SER A 341 -4.24 -16.30 -19.97
N ASN A 342 -5.57 -16.30 -19.81
CA ASN A 342 -6.31 -17.31 -19.04
C ASN A 342 -6.33 -18.68 -19.73
N GLY A 343 -6.10 -18.72 -21.05
CA GLY A 343 -5.89 -19.95 -21.83
C GLY A 343 -4.52 -20.60 -21.63
N LEU A 344 -3.54 -19.88 -21.04
CA LEU A 344 -2.21 -20.41 -20.70
C LEU A 344 -2.29 -21.28 -19.44
N ARG A 345 -2.83 -22.49 -19.58
CA ARG A 345 -2.69 -23.52 -18.55
C ARG A 345 -1.23 -23.96 -18.44
N PHE A 346 -0.77 -24.26 -17.22
CA PHE A 346 0.58 -24.78 -16.94
C PHE A 346 0.97 -25.97 -17.82
N SER A 347 0.00 -26.77 -18.29
CA SER A 347 0.22 -27.89 -19.21
C SER A 347 0.77 -27.49 -20.58
N ARG A 348 0.59 -26.24 -21.03
CA ARG A 348 1.11 -25.72 -22.32
C ARG A 348 2.48 -25.05 -22.21
N VAL A 349 2.98 -24.85 -20.98
CA VAL A 349 4.36 -24.37 -20.76
C VAL A 349 5.37 -25.34 -21.36
N MET A 350 5.10 -26.65 -21.28
CA MET A 350 5.96 -27.66 -21.91
C MET A 350 5.93 -27.59 -23.44
N ASP A 351 4.85 -27.12 -24.05
CA ASP A 351 4.76 -26.94 -25.51
C ASP A 351 5.56 -25.71 -25.94
N VAL A 352 5.50 -24.61 -25.17
CA VAL A 352 6.33 -23.41 -25.39
C VAL A 352 7.81 -23.72 -25.19
N VAL A 353 8.18 -24.44 -24.13
CA VAL A 353 9.57 -24.88 -23.89
C VAL A 353 10.05 -25.78 -25.03
N ARG A 354 9.23 -26.74 -25.51
CA ARG A 354 9.58 -27.55 -26.68
C ARG A 354 9.77 -26.70 -27.93
N GLU A 355 8.92 -25.70 -28.16
CA GLU A 355 9.04 -24.84 -29.33
C GLU A 355 10.29 -23.96 -29.28
N ILE A 356 10.67 -23.45 -28.10
CA ILE A 356 11.92 -22.71 -27.89
C ILE A 356 13.13 -23.63 -28.13
N CYS A 357 13.16 -24.82 -27.50
CA CYS A 357 14.26 -25.77 -27.70
C CYS A 357 14.37 -26.24 -29.16
N CYS A 358 13.24 -26.42 -29.87
CA CYS A 358 13.25 -26.77 -31.29
C CYS A 358 13.79 -25.63 -32.17
N LYS A 359 13.55 -24.36 -31.83
CA LYS A 359 14.09 -23.21 -32.57
C LYS A 359 15.59 -23.06 -32.35
N GLU A 360 16.08 -23.22 -31.12
CA GLU A 360 17.52 -23.22 -30.82
C GLU A 360 18.26 -24.39 -31.50
N SER A 361 17.65 -25.58 -31.60
CA SER A 361 18.25 -26.70 -32.35
C SER A 361 18.31 -26.46 -33.85
N MET A 362 17.36 -25.70 -34.43
CA MET A 362 17.36 -25.36 -35.86
C MET A 362 18.39 -24.28 -36.21
N GLU A 363 18.70 -23.37 -35.28
CA GLU A 363 19.78 -22.38 -35.48
C GLU A 363 21.16 -23.03 -35.36
N MET A 364 21.36 -23.99 -34.45
CA MET A 364 22.62 -24.76 -34.35
C MET A 364 22.91 -25.63 -35.58
N ASP A 365 21.89 -26.20 -36.22
CA ASP A 365 22.07 -27.02 -37.45
C ASP A 365 22.34 -26.16 -38.70
N SER A 366 22.24 -24.84 -38.61
CA SER A 366 22.48 -23.91 -39.73
C SER A 366 23.89 -23.31 -39.77
N ASP A 367 24.71 -23.53 -38.73
CA ASP A 367 26.09 -23.05 -38.63
C ASP A 367 27.14 -24.11 -39.03
N ASP A 368 26.73 -25.33 -39.39
CA ASP A 368 27.61 -26.45 -39.78
C ASP A 368 27.46 -26.88 -41.27
N SER A 369 26.97 -25.99 -42.14
CA SER A 369 26.86 -26.22 -43.60
C SER A 369 27.70 -25.29 -44.47
#